data_AF-A0A671UXB9-F1
#
_entry.id   AF-A0A671UXB9-F1
#
_cell.length_a   1.000
_cell.length_b   1.000
_cell.length_c   1.000
_cell.angle_alpha   90.00
_cell.angle_beta   90.00
_cell.angle_gamma   90.00
#
_symmetry.space_group_name_H-M   'P 1'
#
loop_
_entity.id
_entity.type
_entity.pdbx_description
1 polymer ?
#
loop_
_entity_poly.entity_id
_entity_poly.type
_entity_poly.pdbx_seq_one_letter_code
_entity_poly.pdbx_strand_id
1 'polypeptide(L)'
;WEKSRPTGGFGQWRYSHYFQFIARKDKNIRVKCTLCPGDKFLSTASKSMSNLSKHLSAQHGNTKLVAKDPARRSSEGVEEQPTPPKQAKLFTSVGAQKQVTQKDINRLVAGFIVEDMLPLSTIESPRFQKILDKIPATRKPMSDRKTFSRYLDKCYSNMESNLKRTFESLDHVSTTADIWSANNKSYLGMTAHWIDGISFKREKAALCCKRVRGRHTYDVIACEIDGVHSAFGLSHKVIACVTDNGSNFSKAFRIFESHPDDGSDSDEPPDDEEEEVTFTDVAEALSTGSDEAFSLPPHLRCASHTLNLISKNDLEKWLTSNSDCKAVYRSAFAKCTALWTKTSRSTVASDQVEDVLKRKLIIPTATRWNSTHDALSLITEIPVRDLNTIFSRLGLKGITEREYQFLKEYCAVTRPLAAALDILQGEEDCYYGTLLPTLEILMSKLLALKDAQTYEAVKAAIKDRFASVLDSKDALMAAATSPKFKVRWLKDERRRDAVQTIPADQSPATSSHNGFFDFEEDISYTAETEVMEYLKMPGSDWEVLSRFPRIKEIAKQYNTPIPSSAPVERLFSLGSIVLTPRRNRLSDKRFERLLLMRYNLISSEVTFQMQ
;
A
#
# COMPACT_ATOMS: atom_id res chain seq x y z
N TRP A 1 79.12 35.59 24.16
CA TRP A 1 77.74 35.19 23.81
C TRP A 1 77.29 36.08 22.66
N GLU A 2 77.06 35.52 21.47
CA GLU A 2 76.58 36.30 20.33
C GLU A 2 75.08 36.64 20.48
N LYS A 3 74.71 37.89 20.16
CA LYS A 3 73.33 38.40 20.23
C LYS A 3 72.56 38.32 18.90
N SER A 4 73.10 37.61 17.89
CA SER A 4 72.38 37.39 16.63
C SER A 4 71.21 36.43 16.82
N ARG A 5 70.00 36.83 16.37
CA ARG A 5 68.79 35.97 16.44
C ARG A 5 69.03 34.63 15.71
N PRO A 6 68.72 33.49 16.33
CA PRO A 6 68.97 32.19 15.70
C PRO A 6 67.97 31.95 14.55
N THR A 7 68.47 31.82 13.32
CA THR A 7 67.70 31.52 12.09
C THR A 7 67.38 30.03 11.91
N GLY A 8 67.47 29.23 12.98
CA GLY A 8 67.22 27.78 12.97
C GLY A 8 65.89 27.37 13.59
N GLY A 9 65.79 26.10 14.00
CA GLY A 9 64.55 25.46 14.47
C GLY A 9 63.80 26.19 15.59
N PHE A 10 64.44 27.06 16.37
CA PHE A 10 63.75 27.93 17.34
C PHE A 10 62.91 29.02 16.67
N GLY A 11 63.43 29.72 15.67
CA GLY A 11 62.71 30.84 15.01
C GLY A 11 61.51 30.39 14.19
N GLN A 12 61.52 29.15 13.70
CA GLN A 12 60.41 28.53 12.96
C GLN A 12 59.42 27.77 13.87
N TRP A 13 59.71 27.66 15.16
CA TRP A 13 58.84 26.94 16.08
C TRP A 13 57.58 27.75 16.39
N ARG A 14 56.42 27.10 16.25
CA ARG A 14 55.08 27.70 16.35
C ARG A 14 54.75 28.40 17.68
N TYR A 15 55.55 28.19 18.73
CA TYR A 15 55.38 28.82 20.05
C TYR A 15 56.58 29.68 20.47
N SER A 16 57.49 29.96 19.55
CA SER A 16 58.71 30.72 19.82
C SER A 16 58.46 32.15 20.29
N HIS A 17 57.32 32.76 19.92
CA HIS A 17 56.94 34.11 20.35
C HIS A 17 56.67 34.26 21.85
N TYR A 18 56.48 33.15 22.58
CA TYR A 18 56.39 33.17 24.05
C TYR A 18 57.76 33.17 24.74
N PHE A 19 58.85 33.20 23.96
CA PHE A 19 60.21 33.17 24.48
C PHE A 19 61.07 34.27 23.86
N GLN A 20 61.65 35.12 24.71
CA GLN A 20 62.62 36.11 24.30
C GLN A 20 64.01 35.48 24.24
N PHE A 21 64.65 35.52 23.07
CA PHE A 21 66.03 35.06 22.93
C PHE A 21 67.00 36.02 23.64
N ILE A 22 67.87 35.48 24.48
CA ILE A 22 68.84 36.28 25.24
C ILE A 22 70.23 36.14 24.63
N ALA A 23 70.69 34.90 24.43
CA ALA A 23 72.08 34.65 24.09
C ALA A 23 72.31 33.23 23.55
N ARG A 24 73.30 33.06 22.66
CA ARG A 24 73.77 31.74 22.21
C ARG A 24 75.21 31.47 22.65
N LYS A 25 75.46 30.22 23.07
CA LYS A 25 76.78 29.66 23.34
C LYS A 25 76.85 28.27 22.71
N ASP A 26 77.70 28.12 21.69
CA ASP A 26 77.88 26.89 20.91
C ASP A 26 76.56 26.36 20.29
N LYS A 27 76.18 25.12 20.66
CA LYS A 27 74.97 24.43 20.20
C LYS A 27 73.74 24.77 21.06
N ASN A 28 73.88 25.51 22.16
CA ASN A 28 72.79 25.83 23.09
C ASN A 28 72.37 27.29 23.03
N ILE A 29 71.07 27.52 23.20
CA ILE A 29 70.45 28.85 23.30
C ILE A 29 69.92 29.05 24.71
N ARG A 30 69.99 30.30 25.18
CA ARG A 30 69.36 30.75 26.42
C ARG A 30 68.21 31.70 26.08
N VAL A 31 67.02 31.38 26.57
CA VAL A 31 65.78 32.11 26.29
C VAL A 31 65.03 32.42 27.59
N LYS A 32 64.27 33.51 27.62
CA LYS A 32 63.42 33.92 28.74
C LYS A 32 61.96 33.69 28.39
N CYS A 33 61.20 33.03 29.26
CA CYS A 33 59.75 32.89 29.07
C CYS A 33 59.04 34.21 29.38
N THR A 34 58.16 34.67 28.50
CA THR A 34 57.40 35.93 28.71
C THR A 34 56.08 35.72 29.46
N LEU A 35 55.66 34.46 29.65
CA LEU A 35 54.42 34.10 30.35
C LEU A 35 54.62 33.81 31.84
N CYS A 36 55.86 33.61 32.30
CA CYS A 36 56.14 33.39 33.71
C CYS A 36 56.06 34.72 34.48
N PRO A 37 55.41 34.76 35.66
CA PRO A 37 55.53 35.88 36.57
C PRO A 37 56.95 35.88 37.16
N GLY A 38 57.88 36.61 36.52
CA GLY A 38 59.28 36.75 36.90
C GLY A 38 60.28 36.29 35.84
N ASP A 39 61.57 36.52 36.10
CA ASP A 39 62.66 36.32 35.14
C ASP A 39 63.09 34.86 35.01
N LYS A 40 62.25 34.03 34.38
CA LYS A 40 62.52 32.62 34.15
C LYS A 40 63.34 32.39 32.87
N PHE A 41 64.63 32.10 33.03
CA PHE A 41 65.54 31.75 31.94
C PHE A 41 65.68 30.23 31.78
N LEU A 42 65.65 29.76 30.53
CA LEU A 42 65.76 28.36 30.14
C LEU A 42 66.91 28.20 29.14
N SER A 43 67.61 27.07 29.20
CA SER A 43 68.62 26.68 28.21
C SER A 43 68.21 25.42 27.47
N THR A 44 68.30 25.44 26.14
CA THR A 44 67.98 24.30 25.28
C THR A 44 68.91 24.25 24.07
N ALA A 45 69.02 23.10 23.42
CA ALA A 45 69.76 22.97 22.16
C ALA A 45 69.07 23.76 21.04
N SER A 46 69.83 24.40 20.15
CA SER A 46 69.31 25.28 19.09
C SER A 46 68.38 24.58 18.08
N LYS A 47 68.46 23.24 17.99
CA LYS A 47 67.66 22.39 17.11
C LYS A 47 66.54 21.61 17.82
N SER A 48 66.43 21.68 19.15
CA SER A 48 65.42 20.94 19.91
C SER A 48 64.64 21.85 20.87
N MET A 49 63.32 21.80 20.79
CA MET A 49 62.40 22.61 21.59
C MET A 49 61.69 21.81 22.68
N SER A 50 62.10 20.56 22.92
CA SER A 50 61.44 19.67 23.88
C SER A 50 61.43 20.24 25.30
N ASN A 51 62.51 20.90 25.73
CA ASN A 51 62.58 21.53 27.06
C ASN A 51 61.65 22.75 27.18
N LEU A 52 61.52 23.53 26.10
CA LEU A 52 60.61 24.69 26.08
C LEU A 52 59.15 24.26 25.99
N SER A 53 58.85 23.21 25.22
CA SER A 53 57.50 22.64 25.13
C SER A 53 57.08 22.02 26.46
N LYS A 54 57.97 21.27 27.13
CA LYS A 54 57.70 20.74 28.48
C LYS A 54 57.46 21.85 29.48
N HIS A 55 58.24 22.93 29.43
CA HIS A 55 58.02 24.10 30.28
C HIS A 55 56.65 24.75 30.05
N LEU A 56 56.25 24.98 28.78
CA LEU A 56 54.94 25.52 28.44
C LEU A 56 53.80 24.62 28.94
N SER A 57 53.89 23.30 28.73
CA SER A 57 52.86 22.38 29.20
C SER A 57 52.78 22.29 30.73
N ALA A 58 53.92 22.35 31.43
CA ALA A 58 53.96 22.18 32.88
C ALA A 58 53.60 23.46 33.66
N GLN A 59 54.08 24.62 33.21
CA GLN A 59 53.93 25.89 33.93
C GLN A 59 52.81 26.78 33.35
N HIS A 60 52.41 26.55 32.10
CA HIS A 60 51.39 27.31 31.39
C HIS A 60 50.32 26.41 30.77
N GLY A 61 50.13 25.19 31.30
CA GLY A 61 49.13 24.25 30.80
C GLY A 61 47.70 24.77 30.87
N ASN A 62 47.41 25.69 31.80
CA ASN A 62 46.12 26.36 31.94
C ASN A 62 45.97 27.61 31.06
N THR A 63 47.04 28.05 30.38
CA THR A 63 47.00 29.17 29.45
C THR A 63 46.78 28.63 28.04
N LYS A 64 45.75 29.10 27.33
CA LYS A 64 45.48 28.66 25.94
C LYS A 64 46.55 29.20 24.99
N LEU A 65 47.60 28.41 24.74
CA LEU A 65 48.73 28.78 23.89
C LEU A 65 48.29 28.82 22.42
N VAL A 66 48.49 29.97 21.77
CA VAL A 66 48.17 30.17 20.35
C VAL A 66 49.41 29.89 19.52
N ALA A 67 49.30 28.99 18.54
CA ALA A 67 50.38 28.69 17.61
C ALA A 67 50.45 29.79 16.53
N LYS A 68 51.65 30.32 16.28
CA LYS A 68 51.88 31.25 15.18
C LYS A 68 52.04 30.46 13.88
N ASP A 69 51.14 30.69 12.92
CA ASP A 69 51.28 30.16 11.56
C ASP A 69 52.40 30.94 10.83
N PRO A 70 53.42 30.28 10.23
CA PRO A 70 54.54 30.99 9.65
C PRO A 70 54.25 31.74 8.33
N ALA A 71 53.02 31.69 7.82
CA ALA A 71 52.70 32.18 6.47
C ALA A 71 51.43 33.08 6.46
N ARG A 72 51.56 34.33 6.90
CA ARG A 72 50.76 35.45 6.37
C ARG A 72 51.35 36.79 6.85
N ARG A 73 52.06 37.47 5.94
CA ARG A 73 52.26 38.93 6.00
C ARG A 73 50.93 39.56 5.59
N SER A 74 50.44 40.47 6.43
CA SER A 74 49.21 41.23 6.27
C SER A 74 49.32 42.30 5.18
N SER A 75 48.33 42.35 4.29
CA SER A 75 47.92 43.57 3.58
C SER A 75 46.62 44.07 4.22
N GLU A 76 46.57 45.38 4.41
CA GLU A 76 45.60 46.15 5.19
C GLU A 76 44.24 46.31 4.51
N GLY A 77 43.25 46.71 5.33
CA GLY A 77 42.06 47.45 4.91
C GLY A 77 40.77 46.64 4.87
N VAL A 78 39.89 46.85 5.85
CA VAL A 78 38.58 47.52 5.73
C VAL A 78 37.92 47.50 7.13
N GLU A 79 37.49 48.69 7.57
CA GLU A 79 36.71 48.95 8.78
C GLU A 79 35.28 48.40 8.70
N GLU A 80 34.76 47.87 9.80
CA GLU A 80 33.32 47.89 10.08
C GLU A 80 33.02 47.91 11.60
N GLN A 81 31.98 48.68 11.94
CA GLN A 81 31.59 49.17 13.27
C GLN A 81 31.05 48.12 14.28
N PRO A 82 30.91 48.46 15.59
CA PRO A 82 30.71 47.49 16.67
C PRO A 82 29.24 47.12 16.90
N THR A 83 28.97 45.87 17.26
CA THR A 83 27.67 45.37 17.78
C THR A 83 27.81 44.77 19.20
N PRO A 84 26.74 44.79 20.02
CA PRO A 84 26.79 44.76 21.49
C PRO A 84 27.11 43.37 22.11
N PRO A 85 27.43 43.28 23.42
CA PRO A 85 28.07 42.10 23.99
C PRO A 85 27.06 40.96 24.12
N LYS A 86 27.31 39.85 23.42
CA LYS A 86 26.58 38.59 23.64
C LYS A 86 27.10 37.92 24.91
N GLN A 87 26.18 37.65 25.83
CA GLN A 87 26.37 36.85 27.04
C GLN A 87 27.22 35.59 26.77
N ALA A 88 28.20 35.34 27.64
CA ALA A 88 29.02 34.14 27.63
C ALA A 88 28.14 32.92 27.91
N LYS A 89 27.93 32.05 26.92
CA LYS A 89 27.44 30.70 27.15
C LYS A 89 28.59 29.87 27.74
N LEU A 90 28.34 29.29 28.92
CA LEU A 90 29.16 28.24 29.53
C LEU A 90 29.44 27.15 28.49
N PHE A 91 30.71 26.95 28.15
CA PHE A 91 31.16 25.77 27.39
C PHE A 91 31.36 24.62 28.37
N THR A 92 30.38 23.74 28.51
CA THR A 92 30.60 22.38 28.99
C THR A 92 31.40 21.63 27.93
N SER A 93 32.60 21.18 28.29
CA SER A 93 33.45 20.34 27.45
C SER A 93 32.85 18.93 27.37
N VAL A 94 32.09 18.66 26.30
CA VAL A 94 31.82 17.30 25.83
C VAL A 94 32.50 17.17 24.46
N GLY A 95 33.27 16.10 24.27
CA GLY A 95 34.27 15.95 23.20
C GLY A 95 33.81 16.39 21.82
N ALA A 96 34.70 17.05 21.07
CA ALA A 96 34.43 17.54 19.72
C ALA A 96 34.09 16.38 18.78
N GLN A 97 32.80 16.10 18.60
CA GLN A 97 32.31 15.28 17.49
C GLN A 97 32.59 16.05 16.19
N LYS A 98 33.23 15.38 15.23
CA LYS A 98 33.40 15.86 13.86
C LYS A 98 32.00 16.15 13.31
N GLN A 99 31.65 17.42 13.07
CA GLN A 99 30.33 17.76 12.53
C GLN A 99 30.21 17.13 11.14
N VAL A 100 29.25 16.20 10.99
CA VAL A 100 28.91 15.60 9.70
C VAL A 100 28.19 16.66 8.88
N THR A 101 28.73 16.99 7.70
CA THR A 101 28.08 17.97 6.82
C THR A 101 27.03 17.30 5.93
N GLN A 102 26.05 18.06 5.42
CA GLN A 102 25.08 17.56 4.44
C GLN A 102 25.77 16.98 3.20
N LYS A 103 26.90 17.55 2.79
CA LYS A 103 27.69 17.07 1.66
C LYS A 103 28.27 15.66 1.91
N ASP A 104 28.68 15.38 3.14
CA ASP A 104 29.18 14.07 3.53
C ASP A 104 28.06 13.02 3.54
N ILE A 105 26.88 13.38 4.06
CA ILE A 105 25.68 12.52 4.02
C ILE A 105 25.30 12.21 2.58
N ASN A 106 25.20 13.24 1.72
CA ASN A 106 24.85 13.05 0.31
C ASN A 106 25.83 12.11 -0.39
N ARG A 107 27.13 12.22 -0.12
CA ARG A 107 28.14 11.32 -0.70
C ARG A 107 27.96 9.86 -0.24
N LEU A 108 27.68 9.64 1.04
CA LEU A 108 27.46 8.30 1.59
C LEU A 108 26.16 7.68 1.08
N VAL A 109 25.08 8.45 1.02
CA VAL A 109 23.79 8.00 0.48
C VAL A 109 23.89 7.73 -1.02
N ALA A 110 24.61 8.57 -1.78
CA ALA A 110 24.89 8.31 -3.19
C ALA A 110 25.67 7.01 -3.37
N GLY A 111 26.68 6.75 -2.53
CA GLY A 111 27.38 5.47 -2.49
C GLY A 111 26.45 4.28 -2.26
N PHE A 112 25.60 4.34 -1.22
CA PHE A 112 24.60 3.32 -0.93
C PHE A 112 23.63 3.06 -2.10
N ILE A 113 23.13 4.12 -2.72
CA ILE A 113 22.21 4.01 -3.87
C ILE A 113 22.89 3.35 -5.08
N VAL A 114 24.12 3.76 -5.40
CA VAL A 114 24.85 3.24 -6.57
C VAL A 114 25.35 1.82 -6.33
N GLU A 115 25.92 1.54 -5.16
CA GLU A 115 26.47 0.21 -4.83
C GLU A 115 25.36 -0.85 -4.74
N ASP A 116 24.23 -0.53 -4.12
CA ASP A 116 23.11 -1.47 -3.95
C ASP A 116 22.07 -1.42 -5.08
N MET A 117 22.29 -0.56 -6.10
CA MET A 117 21.38 -0.35 -7.24
C MET A 117 19.95 -0.01 -6.81
N LEU A 118 19.82 0.92 -5.87
CA LEU A 118 18.51 1.33 -5.33
C LEU A 118 17.90 2.45 -6.20
N PRO A 119 16.56 2.56 -6.28
CA PRO A 119 15.92 3.70 -6.94
C PRO A 119 16.28 5.03 -6.27
N LEU A 120 16.39 6.12 -7.05
CA LEU A 120 16.66 7.45 -6.49
C LEU A 120 15.62 7.89 -5.46
N SER A 121 14.36 7.46 -5.62
CA SER A 121 13.27 7.69 -4.66
C SER A 121 13.52 7.08 -3.27
N THR A 122 14.58 6.28 -3.09
CA THR A 122 15.01 5.79 -1.76
C THR A 122 15.26 6.94 -0.78
N ILE A 123 15.77 8.09 -1.25
CA ILE A 123 16.02 9.27 -0.39
C ILE A 123 14.72 9.90 0.13
N GLU A 124 13.62 9.71 -0.60
CA GLU A 124 12.29 10.22 -0.28
C GLU A 124 11.53 9.24 0.63
N SER A 125 12.06 8.03 0.85
CA SER A 125 11.41 7.05 1.71
C SER A 125 11.29 7.58 3.14
N PRO A 126 10.06 7.67 3.71
CA PRO A 126 9.87 8.15 5.08
C PRO A 126 10.61 7.28 6.11
N ARG A 127 10.79 5.98 5.82
CA ARG A 127 11.54 5.06 6.69
C ARG A 127 13.04 5.33 6.62
N PHE A 128 13.58 5.63 5.44
CA PHE A 128 14.99 5.96 5.27
C PHE A 128 15.33 7.30 5.95
N GLN A 129 14.48 8.31 5.79
CA GLN A 129 14.61 9.60 6.48
C GLN A 129 14.58 9.43 8.00
N LYS A 130 13.59 8.70 8.54
CA LYS A 130 13.53 8.38 9.98
C LYS A 130 14.77 7.64 10.51
N ILE A 131 15.42 6.82 9.68
CA ILE A 131 16.69 6.17 10.04
C ILE A 131 17.80 7.22 10.14
N LEU A 132 17.93 8.11 9.15
CA LEU A 132 18.93 9.18 9.17
C LEU A 132 18.75 10.11 10.37
N ASP A 133 17.52 10.46 10.71
CA ASP A 133 17.19 11.33 11.85
C ASP A 133 17.55 10.70 13.21
N LYS A 134 17.46 9.37 13.32
CA LYS A 134 17.67 8.64 14.57
C LYS A 134 19.08 8.11 14.78
N ILE A 135 19.93 8.04 13.75
CA ILE A 135 21.29 7.51 13.90
C ILE A 135 22.19 8.56 14.57
N PRO A 136 22.66 8.33 15.81
CA PRO A 136 23.64 9.21 16.43
C PRO A 136 25.02 9.04 15.77
N ALA A 137 25.86 10.08 15.85
CA ALA A 137 27.23 10.06 15.33
C ALA A 137 28.14 8.97 15.94
N THR A 138 27.74 8.40 17.08
CA THR A 138 28.40 7.26 17.72
C THR A 138 27.41 6.11 17.85
N ARG A 139 27.43 5.18 16.88
CA ARG A 139 26.57 3.99 16.90
C ARG A 139 27.37 2.71 17.11
N LYS A 140 26.76 1.74 17.78
CA LYS A 140 27.25 0.34 17.77
C LYS A 140 27.14 -0.22 16.35
N PRO A 141 28.01 -1.17 15.95
CA PRO A 141 27.86 -1.88 14.68
C PRO A 141 26.47 -2.49 14.54
N MET A 142 25.96 -2.53 13.31
CA MET A 142 24.70 -3.22 13.01
C MET A 142 24.80 -4.69 13.38
N SER A 143 23.67 -5.26 13.83
CA SER A 143 23.60 -6.68 14.14
C SER A 143 23.80 -7.54 12.89
N ASP A 144 24.37 -8.73 13.08
CA ASP A 144 24.59 -9.67 11.97
C ASP A 144 23.26 -10.17 11.35
N ARG A 145 23.35 -10.80 10.18
CA ARG A 145 22.18 -11.32 9.44
C ARG A 145 21.29 -12.23 10.29
N LYS A 146 21.88 -13.11 11.11
CA LYS A 146 21.12 -14.08 11.91
C LYS A 146 20.34 -13.38 13.01
N THR A 147 20.98 -12.46 13.71
CA THR A 147 20.40 -11.67 14.80
C THR A 147 19.29 -10.77 14.26
N PHE A 148 19.52 -10.09 13.14
CA PHE A 148 18.50 -9.27 12.50
C PHE A 148 17.32 -10.10 11.96
N SER A 149 17.57 -11.33 11.48
CA SER A 149 16.50 -12.24 11.08
C SER A 149 15.57 -12.57 12.24
N ARG A 150 16.12 -12.91 13.42
CA ARG A 150 15.34 -13.17 14.64
C ARG A 150 14.59 -11.93 15.11
N TYR A 151 15.21 -10.76 15.01
CA TYR A 151 14.54 -9.50 15.32
C TYR A 151 13.30 -9.30 14.44
N LEU A 152 13.41 -9.53 13.13
CA LEU A 152 12.26 -9.46 12.22
C LEU A 152 11.20 -10.53 12.52
N ASP A 153 11.59 -11.73 12.96
CA ASP A 153 10.63 -12.73 13.39
C ASP A 153 9.86 -12.28 14.65
N LYS A 154 10.54 -11.62 15.60
CA LYS A 154 9.89 -10.99 16.75
C LYS A 154 8.95 -9.85 16.34
N CYS A 155 9.36 -9.00 15.40
CA CYS A 155 8.48 -7.95 14.87
C CYS A 155 7.22 -8.52 14.24
N TYR A 156 7.34 -9.62 13.49
CA TYR A 156 6.19 -10.33 12.93
C TYR A 156 5.27 -10.86 14.04
N SER A 157 5.81 -11.55 15.04
CA SER A 157 4.99 -12.08 16.15
C SER A 157 4.27 -10.96 16.92
N ASN A 158 4.91 -9.80 17.10
CA ASN A 158 4.26 -8.64 17.71
C ASN A 158 3.10 -8.10 16.85
N MET A 159 3.31 -7.97 15.53
CA MET A 159 2.26 -7.56 14.60
C MET A 159 1.08 -8.53 14.62
N GLU A 160 1.36 -9.84 14.53
CA GLU A 160 0.35 -10.90 14.58
C GLU A 160 -0.45 -10.86 15.89
N SER A 161 0.23 -10.69 17.03
CA SER A 161 -0.43 -10.59 18.35
C SER A 161 -1.31 -9.34 18.46
N ASN A 162 -0.86 -8.21 17.89
CA ASN A 162 -1.65 -6.98 17.85
C ASN A 162 -2.92 -7.16 17.00
N LEU A 163 -2.81 -7.83 15.84
CA LEU A 163 -3.97 -8.12 14.99
C LEU A 163 -4.99 -9.01 15.71
N LYS A 164 -4.53 -10.07 16.39
CA LYS A 164 -5.42 -10.94 17.19
C LYS A 164 -6.18 -10.13 18.25
N ARG A 165 -5.49 -9.24 18.97
CA ARG A 165 -6.13 -8.34 19.94
C ARG A 165 -7.16 -7.40 19.30
N THR A 166 -6.85 -6.86 18.11
CA THR A 166 -7.81 -6.05 17.36
C THR A 166 -9.05 -6.89 17.04
N PHE A 167 -8.88 -8.09 16.49
CA PHE A 167 -9.99 -8.97 16.12
C PHE A 167 -10.80 -9.48 17.32
N GLU A 168 -10.20 -9.64 18.50
CA GLU A 168 -10.93 -9.97 19.73
C GLU A 168 -12.01 -8.94 20.05
N SER A 169 -11.74 -7.65 19.80
CA SER A 169 -12.66 -6.55 20.07
C SER A 169 -13.72 -6.30 19.00
N LEU A 170 -13.64 -6.95 17.84
CA LEU A 170 -14.58 -6.77 16.74
C LEU A 170 -15.73 -7.76 16.79
N ASP A 171 -16.92 -7.33 16.39
CA ASP A 171 -18.08 -8.20 16.24
C ASP A 171 -18.20 -8.75 14.81
N HIS A 172 -17.70 -7.99 13.84
CA HIS A 172 -18.00 -8.13 12.42
C HIS A 172 -16.73 -7.97 11.59
N VAL A 173 -16.40 -9.01 10.83
CA VAL A 173 -15.25 -9.04 9.91
C VAL A 173 -15.71 -9.60 8.57
N SER A 174 -15.12 -9.12 7.48
CA SER A 174 -15.20 -9.75 6.17
C SER A 174 -13.82 -10.16 5.72
N THR A 175 -13.71 -11.31 5.06
CA THR A 175 -12.45 -11.74 4.47
C THR A 175 -12.52 -11.75 2.95
N THR A 176 -11.37 -11.55 2.29
CA THR A 176 -11.21 -11.86 0.87
C THR A 176 -10.15 -12.93 0.68
N ALA A 177 -10.40 -13.91 -0.16
CA ALA A 177 -9.42 -14.96 -0.47
C ALA A 177 -9.22 -15.12 -1.99
N ASP A 178 -8.00 -15.44 -2.39
CA ASP A 178 -7.64 -15.75 -3.78
C ASP A 178 -6.36 -16.60 -3.79
N ILE A 179 -6.07 -17.29 -4.89
CA ILE A 179 -4.86 -18.08 -5.09
C ILE A 179 -4.00 -17.48 -6.20
N TRP A 180 -2.83 -17.00 -5.82
CA TRP A 180 -1.86 -16.46 -6.75
C TRP A 180 -0.81 -17.49 -7.13
N SER A 181 -0.63 -17.69 -8.44
CA SER A 181 0.44 -18.54 -8.98
C SER A 181 1.57 -17.71 -9.58
N ALA A 182 2.78 -17.85 -9.03
CA ALA A 182 4.02 -17.24 -9.50
C ALA A 182 5.26 -18.09 -9.22
N ASN A 183 6.24 -18.05 -10.14
CA ASN A 183 7.49 -18.80 -10.05
C ASN A 183 7.27 -20.31 -9.79
N ASN A 184 6.32 -20.93 -10.50
CA ASN A 184 5.91 -22.33 -10.33
C ASN A 184 5.45 -22.67 -8.90
N LYS A 185 4.92 -21.66 -8.20
CA LYS A 185 4.36 -21.77 -6.86
C LYS A 185 3.03 -21.03 -6.77
N SER A 186 2.09 -21.61 -6.08
CA SER A 186 0.78 -21.08 -5.74
C SER A 186 0.68 -20.75 -4.26
N TYR A 187 0.05 -19.62 -3.96
CA TYR A 187 -0.09 -19.06 -2.63
C TYR A 187 -1.54 -18.65 -2.40
N LEU A 188 -2.16 -19.16 -1.33
CA LEU A 188 -3.44 -18.66 -0.83
C LEU A 188 -3.18 -17.33 -0.13
N GLY A 189 -3.71 -16.25 -0.69
CA GLY A 189 -3.75 -14.94 -0.03
C GLY A 189 -5.08 -14.78 0.68
N MET A 190 -5.05 -14.20 1.88
CA MET A 190 -6.28 -13.82 2.58
C MET A 190 -6.10 -12.48 3.28
N THR A 191 -7.11 -11.60 3.17
CA THR A 191 -7.16 -10.32 3.88
C THR A 191 -8.47 -10.19 4.64
N ALA A 192 -8.45 -9.51 5.77
CA ALA A 192 -9.60 -9.15 6.58
C ALA A 192 -9.89 -7.66 6.47
N HIS A 193 -11.18 -7.31 6.55
CA HIS A 193 -11.73 -5.97 6.49
C HIS A 193 -12.78 -5.81 7.57
N TRP A 194 -12.80 -4.64 8.22
CA TRP A 194 -13.80 -4.31 9.23
C TRP A 194 -14.06 -2.81 9.23
N ILE A 195 -15.16 -2.39 9.85
CA ILE A 195 -15.51 -0.98 10.02
C ILE A 195 -15.15 -0.55 11.44
N ASP A 196 -14.35 0.52 11.58
CA ASP A 196 -14.04 1.09 12.88
C ASP A 196 -15.31 1.71 13.52
N GLY A 197 -15.58 1.37 14.79
CA GLY A 197 -16.84 1.72 15.44
C GLY A 197 -17.04 3.21 15.74
N ILE A 198 -15.97 4.00 15.70
CA ILE A 198 -15.97 5.44 15.99
C ILE A 198 -15.92 6.24 14.68
N SER A 199 -14.87 6.02 13.88
CA SER A 199 -14.63 6.77 12.65
C SER A 199 -15.46 6.29 11.47
N PHE A 200 -16.05 5.09 11.55
CA PHE A 200 -16.75 4.43 10.46
C PHE A 200 -15.90 4.20 9.20
N LYS A 201 -14.58 4.35 9.30
CA LYS A 201 -13.67 4.05 8.20
C LYS A 201 -13.44 2.55 8.14
N ARG A 202 -13.32 2.04 6.91
CA ARG A 202 -12.88 0.67 6.71
C ARG A 202 -11.40 0.53 7.03
N GLU A 203 -11.12 -0.40 7.91
CA GLU A 203 -9.78 -0.88 8.21
C GLU A 203 -9.55 -2.24 7.53
N LYS A 204 -8.28 -2.57 7.30
CA LYS A 204 -7.88 -3.81 6.61
C LYS A 204 -6.57 -4.38 7.13
N ALA A 205 -6.43 -5.69 7.00
CA ALA A 205 -5.18 -6.40 7.31
C ALA A 205 -5.02 -7.64 6.43
N ALA A 206 -3.80 -7.97 6.05
CA ALA A 206 -3.48 -9.26 5.46
C ALA A 206 -3.29 -10.31 6.56
N LEU A 207 -3.99 -11.45 6.41
CA LEU A 207 -3.97 -12.57 7.33
C LEU A 207 -2.93 -13.62 6.93
N CYS A 208 -2.90 -13.98 5.65
CA CYS A 208 -1.95 -14.98 5.14
C CYS A 208 -1.56 -14.73 3.68
N CYS A 209 -0.41 -15.31 3.29
CA CYS A 209 -0.02 -15.53 1.90
C CYS A 209 0.73 -16.88 1.85
N LYS A 210 0.00 -17.95 2.15
CA LYS A 210 0.53 -19.26 2.48
C LYS A 210 0.72 -20.11 1.23
N ARG A 211 1.85 -20.80 1.14
CA ARG A 211 2.13 -21.72 0.03
C ARG A 211 1.17 -22.91 0.08
N VAL A 212 0.39 -23.11 -0.97
CA VAL A 212 -0.45 -24.31 -1.17
C VAL A 212 0.30 -25.29 -2.07
N ARG A 213 0.49 -26.53 -1.64
CA ARG A 213 1.22 -27.56 -2.40
C ARG A 213 0.23 -28.57 -2.98
N GLY A 214 0.56 -29.12 -4.14
CA GLY A 214 -0.30 -30.09 -4.82
C GLY A 214 -1.45 -29.42 -5.58
N ARG A 215 -2.54 -30.16 -5.76
CA ARG A 215 -3.75 -29.69 -6.43
C ARG A 215 -4.52 -28.74 -5.50
N HIS A 216 -5.15 -27.71 -6.06
CA HIS A 216 -5.97 -26.76 -5.30
C HIS A 216 -7.45 -27.20 -5.32
N THR A 217 -7.72 -28.41 -4.83
CA THR A 217 -9.08 -28.93 -4.74
C THR A 217 -9.88 -28.15 -3.70
N TYR A 218 -11.21 -28.19 -3.81
CA TYR A 218 -12.12 -27.37 -3.02
C TYR A 218 -12.03 -27.65 -1.50
N ASP A 219 -11.77 -28.91 -1.12
CA ASP A 219 -11.54 -29.38 0.24
C ASP A 219 -10.24 -28.83 0.84
N VAL A 220 -9.15 -28.83 0.06
CA VAL A 220 -7.87 -28.21 0.47
C VAL A 220 -8.03 -26.71 0.67
N ILE A 221 -8.75 -26.04 -0.23
CA ILE A 221 -9.04 -24.61 -0.10
C ILE A 221 -9.87 -24.33 1.15
N ALA A 222 -10.94 -25.09 1.40
CA ALA A 222 -11.80 -24.92 2.56
C ALA A 222 -11.03 -25.12 3.87
N CYS A 223 -10.25 -26.20 3.97
CA CYS A 223 -9.40 -26.48 5.12
C CYS A 223 -8.39 -25.34 5.39
N GLU A 224 -7.77 -24.80 4.33
CA GLU A 224 -6.83 -23.69 4.48
C GLU A 224 -7.50 -22.37 4.89
N ILE A 225 -8.70 -22.07 4.40
CA ILE A 225 -9.48 -20.89 4.80
C ILE A 225 -9.91 -21.00 6.27
N ASP A 226 -10.50 -22.13 6.67
CA ASP A 226 -10.91 -22.37 8.05
C ASP A 226 -9.70 -22.30 9.00
N GLY A 227 -8.60 -22.95 8.65
CA GLY A 227 -7.37 -22.93 9.46
C GLY A 227 -6.85 -21.50 9.70
N VAL A 228 -6.99 -20.60 8.72
CA VAL A 228 -6.61 -19.19 8.91
C VAL A 228 -7.64 -18.44 9.77
N HIS A 229 -8.94 -18.65 9.58
CA HIS A 229 -9.96 -18.06 10.45
C HIS A 229 -9.76 -18.48 11.92
N SER A 230 -9.57 -19.77 12.16
CA SER A 230 -9.30 -20.36 13.46
C SER A 230 -8.02 -19.81 14.10
N ALA A 231 -6.94 -19.65 13.32
CA ALA A 231 -5.66 -19.11 13.81
C ALA A 231 -5.76 -17.66 14.33
N PHE A 232 -6.70 -16.86 13.79
CA PHE A 232 -6.94 -15.48 14.19
C PHE A 232 -8.17 -15.29 15.09
N GLY A 233 -8.87 -16.37 15.48
CA GLY A 233 -10.06 -16.30 16.33
C GLY A 233 -11.27 -15.66 15.62
N LEU A 234 -11.38 -15.86 14.30
CA LEU A 234 -12.37 -15.20 13.44
C LEU A 234 -13.57 -16.09 13.09
N SER A 235 -13.56 -17.39 13.39
CA SER A 235 -14.51 -18.36 12.83
C SER A 235 -16.00 -17.98 12.95
N HIS A 236 -16.42 -17.31 14.03
CA HIS A 236 -17.81 -16.85 14.22
C HIS A 236 -18.03 -15.35 13.98
N LYS A 237 -16.99 -14.62 13.57
CA LYS A 237 -17.02 -13.17 13.35
C LYS A 237 -17.03 -12.80 11.87
N VAL A 238 -16.69 -13.75 10.99
CA VAL A 238 -16.69 -13.51 9.55
C VAL A 238 -18.12 -13.55 9.04
N ILE A 239 -18.65 -12.39 8.65
CA ILE A 239 -19.99 -12.26 8.07
C ILE A 239 -20.02 -12.82 6.66
N ALA A 240 -18.95 -12.60 5.89
CA ALA A 240 -18.82 -13.12 4.54
C ALA A 240 -17.36 -13.20 4.10
N CYS A 241 -17.06 -14.24 3.31
CA CYS A 241 -15.82 -14.37 2.57
C CYS A 241 -16.03 -14.08 1.08
N VAL A 242 -15.24 -13.16 0.54
CA VAL A 242 -15.32 -12.71 -0.85
C VAL A 242 -14.18 -13.33 -1.66
N THR A 243 -14.50 -14.14 -2.66
CA THR A 243 -13.47 -14.78 -3.50
C THR A 243 -13.63 -14.41 -4.97
N ASP A 244 -12.65 -14.77 -5.78
CA ASP A 244 -12.88 -14.82 -7.21
C ASP A 244 -13.96 -15.88 -7.54
N ASN A 245 -14.52 -15.80 -8.75
CA ASN A 245 -15.55 -16.74 -9.18
C ASN A 245 -14.93 -18.07 -9.66
N GLY A 246 -13.78 -18.46 -9.12
CA GLY A 246 -13.16 -19.74 -9.44
C GLY A 246 -14.07 -20.89 -9.05
N SER A 247 -14.14 -21.93 -9.90
CA SER A 247 -14.99 -23.10 -9.67
C SER A 247 -14.65 -23.81 -8.35
N ASN A 248 -13.36 -23.93 -8.02
CA ASN A 248 -12.93 -24.57 -6.77
C ASN A 248 -13.32 -23.78 -5.52
N PHE A 249 -13.27 -22.43 -5.57
CA PHE A 249 -13.80 -21.61 -4.47
C PHE A 249 -15.30 -21.76 -4.36
N SER A 250 -16.03 -21.62 -5.47
CA SER A 250 -17.49 -21.75 -5.50
C SER A 250 -17.95 -23.10 -4.95
N LYS A 251 -17.26 -24.18 -5.32
CA LYS A 251 -17.52 -25.53 -4.81
C LYS A 251 -17.17 -25.68 -3.32
N ALA A 252 -16.08 -25.06 -2.86
CA ALA A 252 -15.66 -25.11 -1.46
C ALA A 252 -16.73 -24.49 -0.55
N PHE A 253 -17.18 -23.28 -0.88
CA PHE A 253 -18.23 -22.63 -0.10
C PHE A 253 -19.58 -23.34 -0.24
N ARG A 254 -19.98 -23.78 -1.43
CA ARG A 254 -21.25 -24.53 -1.58
C ARG A 254 -21.32 -25.79 -0.71
N ILE A 255 -20.19 -26.48 -0.51
CA ILE A 255 -20.15 -27.75 0.25
C ILE A 255 -19.97 -27.52 1.75
N PHE A 256 -19.21 -26.50 2.15
CA PHE A 256 -18.79 -26.31 3.54
C PHE A 256 -19.41 -25.08 4.22
N GLU A 257 -20.29 -24.33 3.57
CA GLU A 257 -20.94 -23.14 4.16
C GLU A 257 -21.77 -23.50 5.40
N SER A 258 -21.59 -22.72 6.47
CA SER A 258 -22.38 -22.82 7.69
C SER A 258 -23.79 -22.31 7.40
N HIS A 259 -24.79 -23.20 7.35
CA HIS A 259 -26.18 -22.78 7.43
C HIS A 259 -26.58 -22.53 8.89
N PRO A 260 -27.15 -21.36 9.24
CA PRO A 260 -27.65 -21.09 10.59
C PRO A 260 -28.85 -21.97 10.99
N ASP A 261 -29.39 -22.75 10.08
CA ASP A 261 -30.60 -23.57 10.25
C ASP A 261 -30.35 -24.97 9.66
N ASP A 262 -29.76 -25.86 10.47
CA ASP A 262 -29.51 -27.25 10.10
C ASP A 262 -30.85 -28.01 10.13
N GLY A 263 -31.59 -27.93 9.02
CA GLY A 263 -32.93 -28.51 8.92
C GLY A 263 -33.68 -28.42 7.59
N SER A 264 -33.10 -27.86 6.51
CA SER A 264 -33.71 -27.97 5.18
C SER A 264 -32.70 -28.40 4.13
N ASP A 265 -32.81 -29.65 3.69
CA ASP A 265 -32.25 -30.13 2.43
C ASP A 265 -32.67 -29.18 1.30
N SER A 266 -31.75 -28.34 0.84
CA SER A 266 -31.88 -27.65 -0.43
C SER A 266 -31.44 -28.61 -1.54
N ASP A 267 -32.40 -29.39 -2.04
CA ASP A 267 -32.32 -30.11 -3.32
C ASP A 267 -32.25 -29.09 -4.48
N GLU A 268 -31.11 -28.39 -4.64
CA GLU A 268 -30.78 -27.77 -5.92
C GLU A 268 -30.06 -28.80 -6.80
N PRO A 269 -30.53 -29.04 -8.04
CA PRO A 269 -29.90 -30.02 -8.91
C PRO A 269 -28.48 -29.55 -9.27
N PRO A 270 -27.50 -30.46 -9.39
CA PRO A 270 -26.18 -30.10 -9.86
C PRO A 270 -26.30 -29.57 -11.29
N ASP A 271 -25.88 -28.32 -11.51
CA ASP A 271 -25.60 -27.83 -12.86
C ASP A 271 -24.58 -28.80 -13.50
N ASP A 272 -24.97 -29.37 -14.64
CA ASP A 272 -24.15 -30.22 -15.51
C ASP A 272 -22.94 -29.44 -16.06
N GLU A 273 -21.95 -29.16 -15.22
CA GLU A 273 -20.58 -28.94 -15.67
C GLU A 273 -19.90 -30.31 -15.69
N GLU A 274 -19.60 -30.81 -16.90
CA GLU A 274 -18.88 -32.07 -17.16
C GLU A 274 -17.85 -32.35 -16.07
N GLU A 275 -18.07 -33.40 -15.27
CA GLU A 275 -17.10 -33.88 -14.30
C GLU A 275 -15.80 -34.23 -15.05
N GLU A 276 -14.82 -33.33 -14.99
CA GLU A 276 -13.47 -33.65 -15.42
C GLU A 276 -12.95 -34.75 -14.49
N VAL A 277 -12.95 -35.99 -14.99
CA VAL A 277 -12.57 -37.21 -14.26
C VAL A 277 -11.13 -37.05 -13.76
N THR A 278 -10.98 -36.56 -12.55
CA THR A 278 -9.69 -36.35 -11.92
C THR A 278 -9.26 -37.66 -11.30
N PHE A 279 -8.37 -38.39 -11.98
CA PHE A 279 -7.68 -39.53 -11.40
C PHE A 279 -7.00 -39.09 -10.10
N THR A 280 -7.51 -39.60 -8.98
CA THR A 280 -6.95 -39.49 -7.63
C THR A 280 -6.01 -40.67 -7.41
N ASP A 281 -4.80 -40.40 -6.94
CA ASP A 281 -3.87 -41.45 -6.54
C ASP A 281 -4.39 -42.07 -5.23
N VAL A 282 -4.49 -43.40 -5.18
CA VAL A 282 -5.02 -44.15 -4.03
C VAL A 282 -4.21 -43.87 -2.76
N ALA A 283 -2.94 -43.46 -2.89
CA ALA A 283 -2.11 -43.05 -1.76
C ALA A 283 -2.54 -41.70 -1.15
N GLU A 284 -3.16 -40.82 -1.93
CA GLU A 284 -3.59 -39.48 -1.48
C GLU A 284 -4.93 -39.55 -0.73
N ALA A 285 -5.85 -40.40 -1.19
CA ALA A 285 -7.13 -40.71 -0.51
C ALA A 285 -6.95 -41.35 0.87
N LEU A 286 -5.79 -41.97 1.14
CA LEU A 286 -5.44 -42.54 2.44
C LEU A 286 -4.70 -41.55 3.36
N SER A 287 -4.39 -40.34 2.87
CA SER A 287 -3.66 -39.29 3.62
C SER A 287 -4.54 -38.15 4.10
N THR A 288 -5.80 -38.05 3.63
CA THR A 288 -6.84 -37.16 4.16
C THR A 288 -7.40 -37.71 5.48
N GLY A 289 -6.51 -37.84 6.47
CA GLY A 289 -6.86 -38.17 7.84
C GLY A 289 -7.10 -36.90 8.65
N SER A 290 -8.30 -36.34 8.55
CA SER A 290 -8.97 -35.61 9.63
C SER A 290 -10.44 -35.41 9.26
N ASP A 291 -11.32 -36.24 9.84
CA ASP A 291 -12.76 -35.98 9.96
C ASP A 291 -13.01 -34.79 10.92
N GLU A 292 -12.32 -33.66 10.72
CA GLU A 292 -12.67 -32.40 11.37
C GLU A 292 -13.69 -31.72 10.48
N ALA A 293 -14.96 -31.72 10.91
CA ALA A 293 -16.01 -30.94 10.28
C ALA A 293 -15.70 -29.45 10.46
N PHE A 294 -15.06 -28.84 9.47
CA PHE A 294 -14.89 -27.39 9.38
C PHE A 294 -16.04 -26.78 8.59
N SER A 295 -16.39 -25.55 8.95
CA SER A 295 -17.52 -24.83 8.37
C SER A 295 -17.10 -23.43 7.96
N LEU A 296 -17.40 -23.07 6.73
CA LEU A 296 -17.02 -21.80 6.11
C LEU A 296 -18.13 -20.76 6.31
N PRO A 297 -17.79 -19.48 6.48
CA PRO A 297 -18.78 -18.41 6.53
C PRO A 297 -19.47 -18.22 5.17
N PRO A 298 -20.55 -17.42 5.12
CA PRO A 298 -21.26 -17.12 3.88
C PRO A 298 -20.36 -16.63 2.74
N HIS A 299 -20.67 -17.05 1.52
CA HIS A 299 -19.86 -16.74 0.33
C HIS A 299 -20.39 -15.56 -0.46
N LEU A 300 -19.49 -14.65 -0.82
CA LEU A 300 -19.77 -13.58 -1.77
C LEU A 300 -18.87 -13.69 -3.00
N ARG A 301 -19.50 -13.74 -4.18
CA ARG A 301 -18.79 -13.67 -5.45
C ARG A 301 -18.28 -12.27 -5.73
N CYS A 302 -17.03 -12.15 -6.19
CA CYS A 302 -16.43 -10.86 -6.51
C CYS A 302 -17.17 -10.15 -7.66
N ALA A 303 -17.89 -9.07 -7.35
CA ALA A 303 -18.65 -8.30 -8.33
C ALA A 303 -17.75 -7.66 -9.39
N SER A 304 -16.53 -7.22 -9.03
CA SER A 304 -15.57 -6.71 -10.02
C SER A 304 -15.11 -7.80 -11.00
N HIS A 305 -14.94 -9.03 -10.53
CA HIS A 305 -14.62 -10.16 -11.40
C HIS A 305 -15.81 -10.49 -12.31
N THR A 306 -17.03 -10.51 -11.76
CA THR A 306 -18.26 -10.70 -12.53
C THR A 306 -18.43 -9.64 -13.63
N LEU A 307 -18.24 -8.35 -13.33
CA LEU A 307 -18.28 -7.29 -14.34
C LEU A 307 -17.17 -7.44 -15.40
N ASN A 308 -15.97 -7.87 -15.01
CA ASN A 308 -14.91 -8.19 -15.97
C ASN A 308 -15.32 -9.33 -16.91
N LEU A 309 -15.99 -10.37 -16.41
CA LEU A 309 -16.52 -11.48 -17.22
C LEU A 309 -17.60 -10.99 -18.20
N ILE A 310 -18.49 -10.09 -17.78
CA ILE A 310 -19.50 -9.48 -18.67
C ILE A 310 -18.82 -8.79 -19.85
N SER A 311 -17.81 -7.98 -19.57
CA SER A 311 -17.14 -7.23 -20.60
C SER A 311 -16.24 -8.07 -21.50
N LYS A 312 -15.60 -9.12 -20.96
CA LYS A 312 -14.69 -10.00 -21.72
C LYS A 312 -15.41 -11.12 -22.45
N ASN A 313 -16.35 -11.80 -21.81
CA ASN A 313 -16.95 -13.01 -22.36
C ASN A 313 -18.28 -12.69 -23.04
N ASP A 314 -19.22 -12.05 -22.34
CA ASP A 314 -20.58 -11.89 -22.86
C ASP A 314 -20.66 -10.85 -23.97
N LEU A 315 -20.00 -9.69 -23.78
CA LEU A 315 -19.93 -8.66 -24.80
C LEU A 315 -19.13 -9.12 -26.03
N GLU A 316 -18.01 -9.82 -25.85
CA GLU A 316 -17.25 -10.37 -26.97
C GLU A 316 -18.05 -11.44 -27.73
N LYS A 317 -18.73 -12.34 -27.01
CA LYS A 317 -19.62 -13.34 -27.61
C LYS A 317 -20.72 -12.69 -28.43
N TRP A 318 -21.33 -11.61 -27.93
CA TRP A 318 -22.32 -10.84 -28.68
C TRP A 318 -21.73 -10.19 -29.93
N LEU A 319 -20.62 -9.47 -29.81
CA LEU A 319 -19.93 -8.79 -30.92
C LEU A 319 -19.45 -9.74 -32.01
N THR A 320 -19.09 -10.97 -31.65
CA THR A 320 -18.61 -12.00 -32.59
C THR A 320 -19.74 -12.83 -33.20
N SER A 321 -20.93 -12.80 -32.60
CA SER A 321 -22.15 -13.44 -33.12
C SER A 321 -22.93 -12.52 -34.06
N ASN A 322 -22.89 -11.20 -33.84
CA ASN A 322 -23.58 -10.22 -34.68
C ASN A 322 -22.81 -9.97 -36.01
N SER A 323 -23.44 -10.31 -37.14
CA SER A 323 -22.83 -10.21 -38.48
C SER A 323 -22.37 -8.80 -38.85
N ASP A 324 -23.07 -7.77 -38.35
CA ASP A 324 -22.89 -6.40 -38.79
C ASP A 324 -21.63 -5.75 -38.21
N CYS A 325 -21.28 -6.12 -36.97
CA CYS A 325 -20.10 -5.60 -36.27
C CYS A 325 -18.94 -6.60 -36.20
N LYS A 326 -19.17 -7.91 -36.36
CA LYS A 326 -18.14 -8.96 -36.25
C LYS A 326 -16.87 -8.70 -37.04
N ALA A 327 -16.99 -8.36 -38.32
CA ALA A 327 -15.83 -8.15 -39.19
C ALA A 327 -15.02 -6.91 -38.77
N VAL A 328 -15.73 -5.81 -38.44
CA VAL A 328 -15.11 -4.55 -38.02
C VAL A 328 -14.46 -4.70 -36.64
N TYR A 329 -15.16 -5.34 -35.69
CA TYR A 329 -14.66 -5.65 -34.35
C TYR A 329 -13.36 -6.46 -34.42
N ARG A 330 -13.37 -7.61 -35.11
CA ARG A 330 -12.19 -8.48 -35.24
C ARG A 330 -11.02 -7.75 -35.88
N SER A 331 -11.28 -7.00 -36.95
CA SER A 331 -10.21 -6.27 -37.65
C SER A 331 -9.64 -5.13 -36.81
N ALA A 332 -10.48 -4.33 -36.16
CA ALA A 332 -10.06 -3.22 -35.31
C ALA A 332 -9.26 -3.72 -34.09
N PHE A 333 -9.78 -4.70 -33.35
CA PHE A 333 -9.11 -5.25 -32.17
C PHE A 333 -7.82 -5.98 -32.53
N ALA A 334 -7.75 -6.69 -33.66
CA ALA A 334 -6.52 -7.32 -34.13
C ALA A 334 -5.44 -6.27 -34.44
N LYS A 335 -5.80 -5.13 -35.06
CA LYS A 335 -4.86 -4.04 -35.34
C LYS A 335 -4.35 -3.37 -34.06
N CYS A 336 -5.23 -3.08 -33.10
CA CYS A 336 -4.83 -2.56 -31.79
C CYS A 336 -3.91 -3.55 -31.06
N THR A 337 -4.26 -4.83 -31.06
CA THR A 337 -3.45 -5.90 -30.45
C THR A 337 -2.08 -6.03 -31.11
N ALA A 338 -2.01 -5.95 -32.44
CA ALA A 338 -0.76 -5.95 -33.17
C ALA A 338 0.12 -4.73 -32.82
N LEU A 339 -0.49 -3.55 -32.70
CA LEU A 339 0.20 -2.32 -32.25
C LEU A 339 0.76 -2.48 -30.85
N TRP A 340 -0.06 -2.89 -29.87
CA TRP A 340 0.38 -3.13 -28.49
C TRP A 340 1.49 -4.18 -28.41
N THR A 341 1.32 -5.32 -29.08
CA THR A 341 2.29 -6.42 -29.07
C THR A 341 3.62 -6.01 -29.69
N LYS A 342 3.61 -5.26 -30.80
CA LYS A 342 4.84 -4.82 -31.45
C LYS A 342 5.57 -3.77 -30.62
N THR A 343 4.81 -2.85 -30.02
CA THR A 343 5.34 -1.79 -29.16
C THR A 343 5.91 -2.36 -27.86
N SER A 344 5.28 -3.40 -27.29
CA SER A 344 5.74 -4.02 -26.03
C SER A 344 6.98 -4.90 -26.20
N ARG A 345 7.21 -5.45 -27.40
CA ARG A 345 8.30 -6.40 -27.68
C ARG A 345 9.51 -5.81 -28.41
N SER A 346 9.42 -4.57 -28.88
CA SER A 346 10.50 -3.92 -29.62
C SER A 346 10.77 -2.51 -29.10
N THR A 347 12.00 -2.28 -28.63
CA THR A 347 12.46 -0.95 -28.21
C THR A 347 12.40 0.05 -29.36
N VAL A 348 12.82 -0.37 -30.56
CA VAL A 348 12.74 0.45 -31.77
C VAL A 348 11.29 0.84 -32.09
N ALA A 349 10.35 -0.09 -31.94
CA ALA A 349 8.93 0.21 -32.15
C ALA A 349 8.40 1.19 -31.09
N SER A 350 8.79 1.01 -29.82
CA SER A 350 8.45 1.91 -28.73
C SER A 350 8.98 3.32 -28.98
N ASP A 351 10.23 3.47 -29.39
CA ASP A 351 10.86 4.77 -29.68
C ASP A 351 10.15 5.47 -30.85
N GLN A 352 9.79 4.73 -31.90
CA GLN A 352 9.02 5.28 -33.03
C GLN A 352 7.63 5.78 -32.63
N VAL A 353 6.99 5.11 -31.67
CA VAL A 353 5.69 5.55 -31.12
C VAL A 353 5.88 6.81 -30.27
N GLU A 354 6.90 6.83 -29.41
CA GLU A 354 7.23 7.98 -28.56
C GLU A 354 7.64 9.20 -29.38
N ASP A 355 8.32 9.01 -30.51
CA ASP A 355 8.67 10.09 -31.44
C ASP A 355 7.46 10.84 -31.98
N VAL A 356 6.37 10.11 -32.28
CA VAL A 356 5.13 10.68 -32.81
C VAL A 356 4.25 11.22 -31.68
N LEU A 357 4.05 10.45 -30.61
CA LEU A 357 3.08 10.78 -29.56
C LEU A 357 3.66 11.63 -28.42
N LYS A 358 4.99 11.72 -28.31
CA LYS A 358 5.73 12.30 -27.17
C LYS A 358 5.37 11.69 -25.81
N ARG A 359 4.74 10.52 -25.84
CA ARG A 359 4.36 9.71 -24.67
C ARG A 359 4.39 8.24 -25.05
N LYS A 360 4.62 7.38 -24.06
CA LYS A 360 4.51 5.93 -24.24
C LYS A 360 3.05 5.52 -24.33
N LEU A 361 2.79 4.50 -25.15
CA LEU A 361 1.46 3.96 -25.32
C LEU A 361 1.14 3.02 -24.15
N ILE A 362 -0.05 3.18 -23.56
CA ILE A 362 -0.50 2.27 -22.50
C ILE A 362 -0.81 0.92 -23.13
N ILE A 363 -0.15 -0.12 -22.63
CA ILE A 363 -0.36 -1.50 -23.05
C ILE A 363 -1.36 -2.12 -22.08
N PRO A 364 -2.47 -2.70 -22.57
CA PRO A 364 -3.48 -3.28 -21.71
C PRO A 364 -2.94 -4.51 -20.98
N THR A 365 -3.39 -4.70 -19.74
CA THR A 365 -3.06 -5.88 -18.94
C THR A 365 -4.12 -6.95 -19.17
N ALA A 366 -3.70 -8.19 -19.45
CA ALA A 366 -4.63 -9.29 -19.74
C ALA A 366 -5.57 -9.60 -18.55
N THR A 367 -5.16 -9.28 -17.32
CA THR A 367 -5.90 -9.62 -16.11
C THR A 367 -7.08 -8.68 -15.84
N ARG A 368 -7.04 -7.40 -16.23
CA ARG A 368 -8.08 -6.42 -15.91
C ARG A 368 -8.66 -5.75 -17.16
N TRP A 369 -9.96 -5.90 -17.39
CA TRP A 369 -10.59 -5.40 -18.62
C TRP A 369 -10.64 -3.86 -18.69
N ASN A 370 -10.75 -3.15 -17.55
CA ASN A 370 -10.68 -1.68 -17.53
C ASN A 370 -9.37 -1.17 -18.17
N SER A 371 -8.24 -1.86 -17.98
CA SER A 371 -6.99 -1.49 -18.66
C SER A 371 -7.06 -1.59 -20.20
N THR A 372 -7.88 -2.50 -20.74
CA THR A 372 -8.18 -2.57 -22.17
C THR A 372 -9.03 -1.40 -22.62
N HIS A 373 -10.04 -1.05 -21.83
CA HIS A 373 -10.87 0.13 -22.09
C HIS A 373 -10.04 1.43 -22.10
N ASP A 374 -9.15 1.60 -21.14
CA ASP A 374 -8.28 2.78 -21.03
C ASP A 374 -7.30 2.87 -22.22
N ALA A 375 -6.69 1.74 -22.58
CA ALA A 375 -5.79 1.67 -23.73
C ALA A 375 -6.53 1.98 -25.04
N LEU A 376 -7.75 1.48 -25.22
CA LEU A 376 -8.59 1.81 -26.39
C LEU A 376 -9.02 3.27 -26.39
N SER A 377 -9.43 3.81 -25.24
CA SER A 377 -9.83 5.21 -25.09
C SER A 377 -8.69 6.14 -25.55
N LEU A 378 -7.46 5.87 -25.11
CA LEU A 378 -6.28 6.61 -25.57
C LEU A 378 -6.00 6.45 -27.07
N ILE A 379 -6.21 5.26 -27.65
CA ILE A 379 -6.11 5.07 -29.11
C ILE A 379 -7.13 5.96 -29.84
N THR A 380 -8.36 6.06 -29.33
CA THR A 380 -9.44 6.85 -29.93
C THR A 380 -9.32 8.37 -29.71
N GLU A 381 -8.38 8.80 -28.86
CA GLU A 381 -7.98 10.21 -28.70
C GLU A 381 -6.90 10.63 -29.71
N ILE A 382 -6.10 9.68 -30.21
CA ILE A 382 -5.01 9.97 -31.16
C ILE A 382 -5.62 10.24 -32.54
N PRO A 383 -5.32 11.37 -33.20
CA PRO A 383 -5.79 11.64 -34.56
C PRO A 383 -5.47 10.47 -35.51
N VAL A 384 -6.45 10.02 -36.29
CA VAL A 384 -6.34 8.85 -37.20
C VAL A 384 -5.11 8.94 -38.10
N ARG A 385 -4.77 10.15 -38.56
CA ARG A 385 -3.59 10.39 -39.39
C ARG A 385 -2.29 10.04 -38.66
N ASP A 386 -2.16 10.45 -37.41
CA ASP A 386 -0.95 10.23 -36.62
C ASP A 386 -0.87 8.76 -36.19
N LEU A 387 -2.02 8.16 -35.85
CA LEU A 387 -2.13 6.72 -35.60
C LEU A 387 -1.70 5.92 -36.84
N ASN A 388 -2.21 6.23 -38.03
CA ASN A 388 -1.81 5.57 -39.26
C ASN A 388 -0.36 5.83 -39.67
N THR A 389 0.21 6.96 -39.26
CA THR A 389 1.65 7.22 -39.40
C THR A 389 2.45 6.24 -38.55
N ILE A 390 2.03 5.98 -37.31
CA ILE A 390 2.64 4.97 -36.44
C ILE A 390 2.49 3.57 -37.04
N PHE A 391 1.29 3.17 -37.47
CA PHE A 391 1.07 1.87 -38.11
C PHE A 391 2.01 1.68 -39.31
N SER A 392 2.16 2.71 -40.15
CA SER A 392 3.05 2.67 -41.32
C SER A 392 4.52 2.54 -40.93
N ARG A 393 5.01 3.33 -39.95
CA ARG A 393 6.39 3.22 -39.43
C ARG A 393 6.70 1.83 -38.87
N LEU A 394 5.70 1.23 -38.23
CA LEU A 394 5.78 -0.11 -37.67
C LEU A 394 5.54 -1.22 -38.72
N GLY A 395 5.30 -0.92 -40.00
CA GLY A 395 4.98 -1.93 -41.01
C GLY A 395 3.71 -2.72 -40.70
N LEU A 396 2.74 -2.10 -40.03
CA LEU A 396 1.42 -2.65 -39.70
C LEU A 396 0.37 -2.09 -40.66
N LYS A 397 -0.70 -2.85 -40.90
CA LYS A 397 -1.83 -2.37 -41.69
C LYS A 397 -2.59 -1.30 -40.91
N GLY A 398 -2.67 -0.09 -41.48
CA GLY A 398 -3.36 1.05 -40.88
C GLY A 398 -4.83 0.78 -40.55
N ILE A 399 -5.36 1.54 -39.60
CA ILE A 399 -6.76 1.54 -39.22
C ILE A 399 -7.57 2.36 -40.22
N THR A 400 -8.71 1.82 -40.63
CA THR A 400 -9.67 2.49 -41.52
C THR A 400 -10.57 3.42 -40.71
N GLU A 401 -11.18 4.41 -41.36
CA GLU A 401 -12.10 5.34 -40.70
C GLU A 401 -13.28 4.60 -40.05
N ARG A 402 -13.80 3.55 -40.71
CA ARG A 402 -14.88 2.71 -40.18
C ARG A 402 -14.47 1.97 -38.89
N GLU A 403 -13.27 1.41 -38.85
CA GLU A 403 -12.76 0.74 -37.64
C GLU A 403 -12.51 1.75 -36.52
N TYR A 404 -11.96 2.93 -36.85
CA TYR A 404 -11.70 3.97 -35.86
C TYR A 404 -12.99 4.53 -35.25
N GLN A 405 -14.00 4.76 -36.08
CA GLN A 405 -15.33 5.18 -35.63
C GLN A 405 -16.00 4.10 -34.76
N PHE A 406 -15.88 2.81 -35.15
CA PHE A 406 -16.33 1.70 -34.34
C PHE A 406 -15.65 1.66 -32.96
N LEU A 407 -14.33 1.87 -32.88
CA LEU A 407 -13.63 1.92 -31.59
C LEU A 407 -14.14 3.07 -30.70
N LYS A 408 -14.42 4.24 -31.27
CA LYS A 408 -15.01 5.36 -30.54
C LYS A 408 -16.38 5.02 -29.95
N GLU A 409 -17.23 4.38 -30.75
CA GLU A 409 -18.56 3.92 -30.31
C GLU A 409 -18.44 2.84 -29.23
N TYR A 410 -17.56 1.87 -29.42
CA TYR A 410 -17.26 0.83 -28.43
C TYR A 410 -16.81 1.45 -27.09
N CYS A 411 -15.86 2.39 -27.11
CA CYS A 411 -15.44 3.09 -25.89
C CYS A 411 -16.57 3.90 -25.27
N ALA A 412 -17.45 4.53 -26.06
CA ALA A 412 -18.60 5.26 -25.52
C ALA A 412 -19.59 4.33 -24.81
N VAL A 413 -19.88 3.16 -25.40
CA VAL A 413 -20.83 2.18 -24.85
C VAL A 413 -20.28 1.48 -23.61
N THR A 414 -18.98 1.21 -23.60
CA THR A 414 -18.32 0.48 -22.51
C THR A 414 -17.86 1.37 -21.36
N ARG A 415 -17.91 2.70 -21.51
CA ARG A 415 -17.50 3.66 -20.47
C ARG A 415 -18.26 3.50 -19.14
N PRO A 416 -19.59 3.32 -19.11
CA PRO A 416 -20.30 3.07 -17.85
C PRO A 416 -19.82 1.81 -17.13
N LEU A 417 -19.45 0.75 -17.87
CA LEU A 417 -18.90 -0.49 -17.29
C LEU A 417 -17.53 -0.25 -16.65
N ALA A 418 -16.64 0.48 -17.34
CA ALA A 418 -15.33 0.83 -16.80
C ALA A 418 -15.46 1.66 -15.51
N ALA A 419 -16.33 2.67 -15.51
CA ALA A 419 -16.60 3.48 -14.32
C ALA A 419 -17.18 2.65 -13.15
N ALA A 420 -18.08 1.70 -13.43
CA ALA A 420 -18.62 0.81 -12.40
C ALA A 420 -17.53 -0.10 -11.82
N LEU A 421 -16.63 -0.64 -12.65
CA LEU A 421 -15.49 -1.43 -12.20
C LEU A 421 -14.57 -0.63 -11.28
N ASP A 422 -14.22 0.60 -11.65
CA ASP A 422 -13.33 1.45 -10.84
C ASP A 422 -13.96 1.78 -9.48
N ILE A 423 -15.27 2.02 -9.43
CA ILE A 423 -16.01 2.21 -8.18
C ILE A 423 -15.94 0.95 -7.31
N LEU A 424 -16.28 -0.22 -7.86
CA LEU A 424 -16.34 -1.47 -7.09
C LEU A 424 -14.96 -1.98 -6.66
N GLN A 425 -13.89 -1.60 -7.36
CA GLN A 425 -12.51 -1.94 -7.00
C GLN A 425 -11.89 -0.98 -5.98
N GLY A 426 -12.58 0.10 -5.60
CA GLY A 426 -12.09 1.09 -4.64
C GLY A 426 -11.91 0.52 -3.22
N GLU A 427 -10.83 0.91 -2.51
CA GLU A 427 -10.52 0.35 -1.18
C GLU A 427 -10.98 1.17 0.01
N GLU A 428 -11.12 2.48 -0.11
CA GLU A 428 -11.41 3.33 1.05
C GLU A 428 -12.93 3.56 1.21
N ASP A 429 -13.63 3.83 0.11
CA ASP A 429 -15.03 4.27 0.15
C ASP A 429 -16.05 3.28 -0.46
N CYS A 430 -15.61 2.08 -0.84
CA CYS A 430 -16.48 1.10 -1.50
C CYS A 430 -16.99 0.02 -0.53
N TYR A 431 -18.03 0.33 0.23
CA TYR A 431 -18.72 -0.61 1.12
C TYR A 431 -19.67 -1.52 0.33
N TYR A 432 -20.12 -2.63 0.91
CA TYR A 432 -21.06 -3.54 0.22
C TYR A 432 -22.32 -2.83 -0.31
N GLY A 433 -22.85 -1.85 0.44
CA GLY A 433 -23.99 -1.03 0.04
C GLY A 433 -23.79 -0.18 -1.20
N THR A 434 -22.57 -0.13 -1.74
CA THR A 434 -22.26 0.52 -3.03
C THR A 434 -22.66 -0.35 -4.22
N LEU A 435 -22.76 -1.66 -4.05
CA LEU A 435 -22.96 -2.63 -5.13
C LEU A 435 -24.27 -2.42 -5.89
N LEU A 436 -25.40 -2.53 -5.19
CA LEU A 436 -26.72 -2.38 -5.83
C LEU A 436 -26.95 -1.01 -6.47
N PRO A 437 -26.67 0.13 -5.80
CA PRO A 437 -26.74 1.44 -6.45
C PRO A 437 -25.88 1.53 -7.70
N THR A 438 -24.69 0.94 -7.69
CA THR A 438 -23.80 0.94 -8.86
C THR A 438 -24.39 0.13 -10.01
N LEU A 439 -24.95 -1.05 -9.76
CA LEU A 439 -25.60 -1.88 -10.79
C LEU A 439 -26.83 -1.20 -11.39
N GLU A 440 -27.70 -0.60 -10.57
CA GLU A 440 -28.90 0.11 -11.05
C GLU A 440 -28.57 1.35 -11.88
N ILE A 441 -27.58 2.14 -11.43
CA ILE A 441 -27.12 3.31 -12.18
C ILE A 441 -26.38 2.89 -13.45
N LEU A 442 -25.61 1.80 -13.42
CA LEU A 442 -24.98 1.22 -14.61
C LEU A 442 -26.04 0.85 -15.66
N MET A 443 -27.05 0.07 -15.28
CA MET A 443 -28.14 -0.31 -16.19
C MET A 443 -28.89 0.92 -16.72
N SER A 444 -29.17 1.91 -15.87
CA SER A 444 -29.81 3.17 -16.26
C SER A 444 -28.96 4.01 -17.23
N LYS A 445 -27.63 4.07 -17.03
CA LYS A 445 -26.71 4.80 -17.91
C LYS A 445 -26.54 4.09 -19.24
N LEU A 446 -26.52 2.77 -19.27
CA LEU A 446 -26.46 2.01 -20.51
C LEU A 446 -27.76 2.18 -21.32
N LEU A 447 -28.93 2.24 -20.67
CA LEU A 447 -30.21 2.53 -21.34
C LEU A 447 -30.25 3.89 -22.04
N ALA A 448 -29.55 4.89 -21.50
CA ALA A 448 -29.50 6.23 -22.07
C ALA A 448 -28.61 6.35 -23.32
N LEU A 449 -27.90 5.28 -23.70
CA LEU A 449 -27.06 5.25 -24.89
C LEU A 449 -27.89 5.09 -26.17
N LYS A 450 -27.39 5.65 -27.28
CA LYS A 450 -28.06 5.62 -28.59
C LYS A 450 -28.06 4.24 -29.27
N ASP A 451 -27.15 3.35 -28.88
CA ASP A 451 -27.03 2.01 -29.45
C ASP A 451 -27.80 0.98 -28.60
N ALA A 452 -29.06 0.75 -28.98
CA ALA A 452 -29.98 -0.09 -28.22
C ALA A 452 -29.57 -1.58 -28.19
N GLN A 453 -28.92 -2.10 -29.24
CA GLN A 453 -28.65 -3.54 -29.33
C GLN A 453 -27.48 -3.98 -28.45
N THR A 454 -26.37 -3.24 -28.48
CA THR A 454 -25.20 -3.54 -27.63
C THR A 454 -25.55 -3.38 -26.15
N TYR A 455 -26.37 -2.36 -25.82
CA TYR A 455 -26.88 -2.17 -24.46
C TYR A 455 -27.72 -3.35 -23.97
N GLU A 456 -28.72 -3.81 -24.72
CA GLU A 456 -29.60 -4.89 -24.26
C GLU A 456 -28.82 -6.19 -24.00
N ALA A 457 -27.78 -6.47 -24.79
CA ALA A 457 -26.89 -7.60 -24.55
C ALA A 457 -26.14 -7.50 -23.22
N VAL A 458 -25.52 -6.35 -22.94
CA VAL A 458 -24.79 -6.11 -21.68
C VAL A 458 -25.76 -6.12 -20.49
N LYS A 459 -26.94 -5.52 -20.63
CA LYS A 459 -27.96 -5.48 -19.59
C LYS A 459 -28.49 -6.87 -19.25
N ALA A 460 -28.76 -7.70 -20.28
CA ALA A 460 -29.15 -9.10 -20.07
C ALA A 460 -28.07 -9.86 -19.30
N ALA A 461 -26.80 -9.70 -19.67
CA ALA A 461 -25.68 -10.32 -18.97
C ALA A 461 -25.53 -9.82 -17.51
N ILE A 462 -25.77 -8.54 -17.24
CA ILE A 462 -25.80 -8.01 -15.86
C ILE A 462 -26.92 -8.68 -15.06
N LYS A 463 -28.13 -8.73 -15.60
CA LYS A 463 -29.29 -9.32 -14.90
C LYS A 463 -29.08 -10.81 -14.60
N ASP A 464 -28.52 -11.55 -15.56
CA ASP A 464 -28.24 -12.97 -15.42
C ASP A 464 -27.16 -13.23 -14.36
N ARG A 465 -25.98 -12.61 -14.51
CA ARG A 465 -24.85 -12.87 -13.61
C ARG A 465 -25.00 -12.28 -12.21
N PHE A 466 -25.83 -11.26 -12.02
CA PHE A 466 -26.11 -10.64 -10.73
C PHE A 466 -27.52 -10.96 -10.21
N ALA A 467 -28.23 -11.96 -10.76
CA ALA A 467 -29.60 -12.27 -10.37
C ALA A 467 -29.76 -12.41 -8.83
N SER A 468 -28.89 -13.22 -8.20
CA SER A 468 -28.90 -13.43 -6.75
C SER A 468 -28.61 -12.16 -5.95
N VAL A 469 -27.79 -11.26 -6.47
CA VAL A 469 -27.45 -9.98 -5.81
C VAL A 469 -28.57 -8.97 -5.96
N LEU A 470 -29.19 -8.89 -7.14
CA LEU A 470 -30.24 -7.91 -7.46
C LEU A 470 -31.46 -8.08 -6.55
N ASP A 471 -31.77 -9.31 -6.17
CA ASP A 471 -32.89 -9.68 -5.28
C ASP A 471 -32.47 -9.91 -3.81
N SER A 472 -31.17 -9.75 -3.49
CA SER A 472 -30.65 -9.96 -2.13
C SER A 472 -31.17 -8.91 -1.15
N LYS A 473 -31.77 -9.39 -0.05
CA LYS A 473 -32.16 -8.56 1.10
C LYS A 473 -30.93 -7.93 1.75
N ASP A 474 -29.85 -8.68 1.92
CA ASP A 474 -28.61 -8.21 2.55
C ASP A 474 -27.96 -7.06 1.76
N ALA A 475 -27.92 -7.20 0.44
CA ALA A 475 -27.40 -6.15 -0.44
C ALA A 475 -28.31 -4.90 -0.41
N LEU A 476 -29.63 -5.10 -0.35
CA LEU A 476 -30.60 -4.01 -0.19
C LEU A 476 -30.41 -3.29 1.15
N MET A 477 -30.20 -4.03 2.24
CA MET A 477 -29.95 -3.50 3.58
C MET A 477 -28.65 -2.72 3.65
N ALA A 478 -27.57 -3.25 3.07
CA ALA A 478 -26.30 -2.55 2.99
C ALA A 478 -26.46 -1.20 2.27
N ALA A 479 -27.17 -1.19 1.13
CA ALA A 479 -27.38 0.01 0.33
C ALA A 479 -28.31 1.04 1.00
N ALA A 480 -29.37 0.55 1.65
CA ALA A 480 -30.34 1.39 2.35
C ALA A 480 -29.74 2.08 3.58
N THR A 481 -28.85 1.40 4.30
CA THR A 481 -28.17 1.93 5.50
C THR A 481 -26.94 2.77 5.20
N SER A 482 -26.50 2.82 3.93
CA SER A 482 -25.42 3.69 3.48
C SER A 482 -25.90 5.15 3.32
N PRO A 483 -25.40 6.12 4.11
CA PRO A 483 -25.89 7.51 4.08
C PRO A 483 -25.76 8.19 2.71
N LYS A 484 -24.78 7.77 1.91
CA LYS A 484 -24.55 8.25 0.54
C LYS A 484 -25.72 7.95 -0.40
N PHE A 485 -26.35 6.79 -0.26
CA PHE A 485 -27.35 6.29 -1.20
C PHE A 485 -28.77 6.29 -0.62
N LYS A 486 -28.92 5.78 0.61
CA LYS A 486 -30.22 5.53 1.23
C LYS A 486 -31.14 4.79 0.26
N VAL A 487 -32.33 5.35 0.01
CA VAL A 487 -33.31 4.84 -0.97
C VAL A 487 -33.37 5.65 -2.27
N ARG A 488 -32.45 6.62 -2.48
CA ARG A 488 -32.53 7.57 -3.62
C ARG A 488 -32.32 6.92 -4.99
N TRP A 489 -31.62 5.79 -5.03
CA TRP A 489 -31.31 5.03 -6.24
C TRP A 489 -32.43 4.04 -6.62
N LEU A 490 -33.33 3.72 -5.68
CA LEU A 490 -34.45 2.78 -5.89
C LEU A 490 -35.60 3.46 -6.62
N LYS A 491 -35.88 2.97 -7.83
CA LYS A 491 -37.06 3.36 -8.63
C LYS A 491 -38.30 2.52 -8.33
N ASP A 492 -38.10 1.29 -7.84
CA ASP A 492 -39.18 0.36 -7.50
C ASP A 492 -39.78 0.69 -6.12
N GLU A 493 -41.09 0.93 -6.08
CA GLU A 493 -41.83 1.23 -4.85
C GLU A 493 -41.88 0.01 -3.90
N ARG A 494 -41.97 -1.22 -4.42
CA ARG A 494 -42.03 -2.42 -3.58
C ARG A 494 -40.74 -2.62 -2.78
N ARG A 495 -39.60 -2.41 -3.43
CA ARG A 495 -38.28 -2.48 -2.79
C ARG A 495 -38.06 -1.33 -1.80
N ARG A 496 -38.67 -0.18 -2.06
CA ARG A 496 -38.64 0.97 -1.14
C ARG A 496 -39.46 0.70 0.12
N ASP A 497 -40.62 0.07 -0.01
CA ASP A 497 -41.48 -0.30 1.12
C ASP A 497 -40.85 -1.42 1.96
N ALA A 498 -40.17 -2.37 1.31
CA ALA A 498 -39.38 -3.39 2.01
C ALA A 498 -38.34 -2.73 2.95
N VAL A 499 -37.60 -1.71 2.50
CA VAL A 499 -36.60 -1.02 3.35
C VAL A 499 -37.23 -0.36 4.60
N GLN A 500 -38.48 0.09 4.54
CA GLN A 500 -39.15 0.77 5.66
C GLN A 500 -39.60 -0.18 6.77
N THR A 501 -39.70 -1.48 6.50
CA THR A 501 -40.25 -2.48 7.42
C THR A 501 -39.19 -3.31 8.15
N ILE A 502 -37.91 -3.22 7.76
CA ILE A 502 -36.88 -4.21 8.16
C ILE A 502 -36.31 -4.06 9.59
N PRO A 503 -36.12 -2.87 10.19
CA PRO A 503 -35.49 -2.80 11.52
C PRO A 503 -36.45 -3.02 12.71
N ALA A 504 -37.70 -3.42 12.46
CA ALA A 504 -38.69 -3.70 13.51
C ALA A 504 -38.37 -4.97 14.35
N ASP A 505 -37.49 -5.85 13.86
CA ASP A 505 -37.21 -7.16 14.49
C ASP A 505 -36.04 -7.16 15.50
N GLN A 506 -35.36 -6.04 15.74
CA GLN A 506 -34.24 -5.98 16.69
C GLN A 506 -34.60 -5.21 17.97
N SER A 507 -34.29 -5.81 19.13
CA SER A 507 -34.62 -5.36 20.49
C SER A 507 -34.20 -3.92 20.82
N PRO A 508 -34.84 -3.25 21.79
CA PRO A 508 -34.58 -1.84 22.09
C PRO A 508 -33.15 -1.58 22.56
N ALA A 509 -32.48 -0.62 21.91
CA ALA A 509 -31.21 -0.08 22.37
C ALA A 509 -31.46 0.84 23.58
N THR A 510 -30.91 0.50 24.74
CA THR A 510 -30.89 1.37 25.92
C THR A 510 -29.65 2.25 25.88
N SER A 511 -29.83 3.58 25.87
CA SER A 511 -28.74 4.53 26.08
C SER A 511 -28.42 4.60 27.57
N SER A 512 -27.22 4.22 27.99
CA SER A 512 -26.77 4.47 29.37
C SER A 512 -26.24 5.91 29.48
N HIS A 513 -26.85 6.74 30.31
CA HIS A 513 -26.23 8.00 30.76
C HIS A 513 -26.31 8.15 32.28
N ASN A 514 -25.19 8.55 32.88
CA ASN A 514 -25.04 8.99 34.26
C ASN A 514 -25.17 10.51 34.34
N GLY A 515 -25.93 11.04 35.32
CA GLY A 515 -25.57 12.27 36.02
C GLY A 515 -26.66 13.32 36.26
N PHE A 516 -27.10 13.45 37.53
CA PHE A 516 -27.61 14.64 38.25
C PHE A 516 -28.85 15.40 37.73
N PHE A 517 -29.11 15.47 36.43
CA PHE A 517 -30.27 16.13 35.83
C PHE A 517 -31.18 15.10 35.15
N ASP A 518 -32.07 14.51 35.92
CA ASP A 518 -33.03 13.48 35.49
C ASP A 518 -34.30 14.14 34.91
N PHE A 519 -34.13 14.97 33.87
CA PHE A 519 -35.23 15.74 33.25
C PHE A 519 -35.56 15.32 31.81
N GLU A 520 -35.01 14.22 31.31
CA GLU A 520 -35.38 13.67 30.00
C GLU A 520 -36.16 12.38 30.24
N GLU A 521 -37.47 12.40 30.00
CA GLU A 521 -38.20 11.16 29.72
C GLU A 521 -37.44 10.47 28.58
N ASP A 522 -37.01 9.22 28.75
CA ASP A 522 -36.44 8.40 27.69
C ASP A 522 -37.43 8.40 26.51
N ILE A 523 -37.23 9.29 25.52
CA ILE A 523 -37.98 9.24 24.28
C ILE A 523 -37.45 8.00 23.55
N SER A 524 -38.04 6.85 23.85
CA SER A 524 -37.77 5.62 23.14
C SER A 524 -38.29 5.81 21.71
N TYR A 525 -37.39 6.13 20.78
CA TYR A 525 -37.72 6.11 19.36
C TYR A 525 -38.10 4.68 18.98
N THR A 526 -39.30 4.50 18.41
CA THR A 526 -39.65 3.22 17.79
C THR A 526 -38.71 2.99 16.60
N ALA A 527 -38.47 1.72 16.24
CA ALA A 527 -37.60 1.39 15.12
C ALA A 527 -38.07 2.07 13.82
N GLU A 528 -39.38 2.19 13.61
CA GLU A 528 -39.95 2.85 12.44
C GLU A 528 -39.66 4.36 12.44
N THR A 529 -39.71 5.00 13.61
CA THR A 529 -39.44 6.44 13.73
C THR A 529 -37.97 6.73 13.42
N GLU A 530 -37.06 5.92 13.94
CA GLU A 530 -35.62 6.02 13.68
C GLU A 530 -35.31 5.89 12.17
N VAL A 531 -35.94 4.93 11.48
CA VAL A 531 -35.80 4.76 10.02
C VAL A 531 -36.31 5.98 9.27
N MET A 532 -37.52 6.44 9.60
CA MET A 532 -38.13 7.57 8.89
C MET A 532 -37.28 8.83 9.02
N GLU A 533 -36.74 9.10 10.21
CA GLU A 533 -35.84 10.22 10.45
C GLU A 533 -34.52 10.07 9.70
N TYR A 534 -33.90 8.88 9.73
CA TYR A 534 -32.68 8.60 8.99
C TYR A 534 -32.86 8.82 7.48
N LEU A 535 -33.95 8.30 6.90
CA LEU A 535 -34.23 8.43 5.46
C LEU A 535 -34.46 9.88 5.04
N LYS A 536 -35.06 10.71 5.91
CA LYS A 536 -35.30 12.14 5.66
C LYS A 536 -34.06 13.01 5.88
N MET A 537 -33.11 12.58 6.71
CA MET A 537 -31.98 13.43 7.10
C MET A 537 -31.06 13.75 5.89
N PRO A 538 -30.70 15.01 5.65
CA PRO A 538 -29.69 15.36 4.66
C PRO A 538 -28.29 14.97 5.16
N GLY A 539 -27.41 14.56 4.25
CA GLY A 539 -26.03 14.15 4.56
C GLY A 539 -25.66 12.82 3.90
N SER A 540 -24.41 12.73 3.43
CA SER A 540 -23.83 11.54 2.79
C SER A 540 -22.76 10.85 3.63
N ASP A 541 -22.36 11.47 4.74
CA ASP A 541 -21.23 11.04 5.55
C ASP A 541 -21.65 10.03 6.61
N TRP A 542 -20.75 9.12 6.96
CA TRP A 542 -21.04 8.05 7.92
C TRP A 542 -21.25 8.54 9.35
N GLU A 543 -20.77 9.74 9.69
CA GLU A 543 -20.97 10.38 11.00
C GLU A 543 -22.46 10.56 11.35
N VAL A 544 -23.31 10.67 10.33
CA VAL A 544 -24.78 10.71 10.44
C VAL A 544 -25.33 9.54 11.28
N LEU A 545 -24.72 8.36 11.19
CA LEU A 545 -25.19 7.16 11.89
C LEU A 545 -24.99 7.22 13.40
N SER A 546 -24.17 8.16 13.92
CA SER A 546 -24.04 8.37 15.37
C SER A 546 -25.36 8.74 16.05
N ARG A 547 -26.31 9.31 15.30
CA ARG A 547 -27.64 9.70 15.76
C ARG A 547 -28.68 8.59 15.68
N PHE A 548 -28.35 7.47 15.04
CA PHE A 548 -29.28 6.37 14.77
C PHE A 548 -28.63 5.03 15.18
N PRO A 549 -28.64 4.69 16.48
CA PRO A 549 -27.92 3.52 17.00
C PRO A 549 -28.30 2.20 16.34
N ARG A 550 -29.58 1.96 16.02
CA ARG A 550 -30.00 0.71 15.37
C ARG A 550 -29.52 0.66 13.93
N ILE A 551 -29.70 1.75 13.20
CA ILE A 551 -29.22 1.86 11.81
C ILE A 551 -27.69 1.75 11.77
N LYS A 552 -26.99 2.27 12.79
CA LYS A 552 -25.54 2.17 12.94
C LYS A 552 -25.07 0.72 13.01
N GLU A 553 -25.70 -0.11 13.85
CA GLU A 553 -25.32 -1.51 14.00
C GLU A 553 -25.67 -2.34 12.76
N ILE A 554 -26.86 -2.14 12.18
CA ILE A 554 -27.23 -2.76 10.89
C ILE A 554 -26.25 -2.34 9.79
N ALA A 555 -25.90 -1.06 9.72
CA ALA A 555 -24.94 -0.57 8.73
C ALA A 555 -23.60 -1.27 8.89
N LYS A 556 -23.07 -1.43 10.11
CA LYS A 556 -21.82 -2.16 10.35
C LYS A 556 -21.90 -3.60 9.89
N GLN A 557 -22.97 -4.32 10.27
CA GLN A 557 -23.14 -5.72 9.90
C GLN A 557 -23.17 -5.90 8.37
N TYR A 558 -24.05 -5.17 7.67
CA TYR A 558 -24.27 -5.39 6.24
C TYR A 558 -23.27 -4.67 5.33
N ASN A 559 -22.56 -3.63 5.79
CA ASN A 559 -21.54 -2.93 5.00
C ASN A 559 -20.10 -3.36 5.28
N THR A 560 -19.86 -4.22 6.28
CA THR A 560 -18.51 -4.79 6.52
C THR A 560 -18.00 -5.62 5.34
N PRO A 561 -18.83 -6.44 4.66
CA PRO A 561 -18.43 -7.07 3.41
C PRO A 561 -18.02 -6.06 2.34
N ILE A 562 -17.22 -6.53 1.38
CA ILE A 562 -16.81 -5.72 0.23
C ILE A 562 -17.19 -6.40 -1.07
N PRO A 563 -17.57 -5.64 -2.12
CA PRO A 563 -18.05 -6.23 -3.36
C PRO A 563 -16.93 -6.82 -4.23
N SER A 564 -15.66 -6.77 -3.79
CA SER A 564 -14.50 -7.09 -4.63
C SER A 564 -13.39 -7.79 -3.87
N SER A 565 -12.78 -8.80 -4.49
CA SER A 565 -11.53 -9.43 -4.03
C SER A 565 -10.27 -8.61 -4.36
N ALA A 566 -10.41 -7.38 -4.86
CA ALA A 566 -9.28 -6.51 -5.20
C ALA A 566 -8.23 -6.33 -4.07
N PRO A 567 -8.57 -6.31 -2.77
CA PRO A 567 -7.55 -6.19 -1.72
C PRO A 567 -6.56 -7.35 -1.67
N VAL A 568 -7.00 -8.59 -1.90
CA VAL A 568 -6.07 -9.73 -1.96
C VAL A 568 -5.22 -9.70 -3.24
N GLU A 569 -5.74 -9.19 -4.37
CA GLU A 569 -4.91 -8.95 -5.56
C GLU A 569 -3.78 -7.94 -5.29
N ARG A 570 -4.04 -6.91 -4.47
CA ARG A 570 -3.01 -5.93 -4.08
C ARG A 570 -1.97 -6.55 -3.14
N LEU A 571 -2.37 -7.47 -2.27
CA LEU A 571 -1.42 -8.28 -1.50
C LEU A 571 -0.47 -9.04 -2.44
N PHE A 572 -0.97 -9.66 -3.50
CA PHE A 572 -0.11 -10.34 -4.49
C PHE A 572 0.77 -9.39 -5.29
N SER A 573 0.26 -8.21 -5.60
CA SER A 573 1.05 -7.15 -6.24
C SER A 573 2.26 -6.78 -5.39
N LEU A 574 2.11 -6.66 -4.07
CA LEU A 574 3.24 -6.50 -3.15
C LEU A 574 4.12 -7.77 -3.06
N GLY A 575 3.52 -8.95 -3.17
CA GLY A 575 4.21 -10.24 -3.21
C GLY A 575 5.25 -10.31 -4.33
N SER A 576 4.92 -9.79 -5.52
CA SER A 576 5.84 -9.71 -6.66
C SER A 576 7.11 -8.89 -6.36
N ILE A 577 7.02 -7.87 -5.50
CA ILE A 577 8.16 -7.04 -5.06
C ILE A 577 9.07 -7.81 -4.09
N VAL A 578 8.50 -8.74 -3.32
CA VAL A 578 9.27 -9.58 -2.39
C VAL A 578 9.90 -10.76 -3.13
N LEU A 579 9.19 -11.39 -4.06
CA LEU A 579 9.66 -12.52 -4.88
C LEU A 579 10.46 -12.05 -6.10
N THR A 580 11.64 -11.51 -5.83
CA THR A 580 12.60 -11.13 -6.89
C THR A 580 13.62 -12.22 -7.16
N PRO A 581 14.23 -12.28 -8.36
CA PRO A 581 15.30 -13.23 -8.67
C PRO A 581 16.46 -13.18 -7.67
N ARG A 582 16.79 -11.98 -7.14
CA ARG A 582 17.81 -11.76 -6.10
C ARG A 582 17.45 -12.36 -4.74
N ARG A 583 16.20 -12.75 -4.52
CA ARG A 583 15.66 -13.36 -3.28
C ARG A 583 15.23 -14.82 -3.48
N ASN A 584 15.75 -15.51 -4.50
CA ASN A 584 15.41 -16.90 -4.82
C ASN A 584 15.67 -17.92 -3.69
N ARG A 585 16.53 -17.61 -2.70
CA ARG A 585 16.78 -18.46 -1.52
C ARG A 585 15.85 -18.17 -0.33
N LEU A 586 14.84 -17.32 -0.50
CA LEU A 586 13.88 -16.98 0.55
C LEU A 586 12.92 -18.17 0.75
N SER A 587 12.85 -18.70 1.98
CA SER A 587 11.87 -19.73 2.34
C SER A 587 10.44 -19.18 2.26
N ASP A 588 9.47 -20.02 1.93
CA ASP A 588 8.05 -19.64 1.82
C ASP A 588 7.53 -18.91 3.08
N LYS A 589 7.86 -19.42 4.27
CA LYS A 589 7.54 -18.79 5.57
C LYS A 589 8.12 -17.38 5.73
N ARG A 590 9.34 -17.15 5.25
CA ARG A 590 10.00 -15.84 5.36
C ARG A 590 9.46 -14.86 4.32
N PHE A 591 9.11 -15.35 3.13
CA PHE A 591 8.40 -14.59 2.12
C PHE A 591 7.06 -14.07 2.68
N GLU A 592 6.23 -14.96 3.20
CA GLU A 592 4.93 -14.63 3.79
C GLU A 592 5.08 -13.57 4.89
N ARG A 593 5.96 -13.80 5.88
CA ARG A 593 6.18 -12.84 6.98
C ARG A 593 6.57 -11.44 6.50
N LEU A 594 7.48 -11.35 5.53
CA LEU A 594 7.91 -10.05 4.98
C LEU A 594 6.78 -9.36 4.23
N LEU A 595 5.97 -10.12 3.50
CA LEU A 595 4.82 -9.62 2.77
C LEU A 595 3.73 -9.09 3.71
N LEU A 596 3.34 -9.88 4.71
CA LEU A 596 2.33 -9.50 5.70
C LEU A 596 2.79 -8.28 6.52
N MET A 597 4.05 -8.26 6.98
CA MET A 597 4.60 -7.07 7.63
C MET A 597 4.54 -5.85 6.71
N ARG A 598 4.90 -5.99 5.42
CA ARG A 598 4.84 -4.87 4.49
C ARG A 598 3.40 -4.36 4.30
N TYR A 599 2.44 -5.25 4.10
CA TYR A 599 1.04 -4.90 3.87
C TYR A 599 0.44 -4.22 5.12
N ASN A 600 0.59 -4.85 6.28
CA ASN A 600 -0.03 -4.39 7.53
C ASN A 600 0.65 -3.11 8.07
N LEU A 601 1.96 -2.92 7.86
CA LEU A 601 2.66 -1.68 8.25
C LEU A 601 2.31 -0.46 7.40
N ILE A 602 1.73 -0.65 6.21
CA ILE A 602 1.21 0.45 5.38
C ILE A 602 -0.23 0.79 5.81
N SER A 603 -1.01 -0.21 6.25
CA SER A 603 -2.38 0.03 6.71
C SER A 603 -2.43 0.65 8.10
N SER A 604 -1.49 0.32 8.98
CA SER A 604 -1.41 0.92 10.31
C SER A 604 -0.44 2.11 10.29
N GLU A 605 -0.95 3.34 10.33
CA GLU A 605 -0.21 4.50 10.87
C GLU A 605 0.03 4.37 12.40
N VAL A 606 -0.14 3.17 12.96
CA VAL A 606 0.31 2.82 14.30
C VAL A 606 1.83 2.79 14.29
N THR A 607 2.37 3.97 14.57
CA THR A 607 3.66 4.23 15.19
C THR A 607 4.22 2.97 15.83
N PHE A 608 5.36 2.50 15.34
CA PHE A 608 6.27 1.66 16.11
C PHE A 608 6.68 2.49 17.34
N GLN A 609 5.83 2.58 18.36
CA GLN A 609 6.23 2.98 19.70
C GLN A 609 7.03 1.80 20.23
N MET A 610 8.30 1.77 19.82
CA MET A 610 9.33 1.05 20.55
C MET A 610 9.46 1.77 21.89
N GLN A 611 8.97 1.14 22.95
CA GLN A 611 9.50 1.39 24.30
C GLN A 611 11.01 1.18 24.29
#